data_AF-A0A2V5NFN3-F1
#
_entry.id   AF-A0A2V5NFN3-F1
#
_cell.length_a   1.000
_cell.length_b   1.000
_cell.length_c   1.000
_cell.angle_alpha   90.00
_cell.angle_beta   90.00
_cell.angle_gamma   90.00
#
_symmetry.space_group_name_H-M   'P 1'
#
loop_
_entity.id
_entity.type
_entity.pdbx_description
1 polymer ?
#
loop_
_entity_poly.entity_id
_entity_poly.type
_entity_poly.pdbx_seq_one_letter_code
_entity_poly.pdbx_strand_id
1 'polypeptide(L)'
;MPLEIERKFLVRKLPDDLTSYPSAEISQGYLVSLDDGLQVRLRKSGARHSLTYKRGLGNVREEREVELTAEQFAALWPATEGKRLLKTRSKIPVGDRIVEIDVYHGRHEGLVVAEVEFDTEEAAKDFMPPAWLGDDVTGDPRYSNQLLAS
;
A
#
# COMPACT_ATOMS: atom_id res chain seq x y z
N MET A 1 16.95 8.97 -7.44
CA MET A 1 15.56 8.90 -6.93
C MET A 1 15.66 9.06 -5.43
N PRO A 2 14.80 9.89 -4.80
CA PRO A 2 14.80 10.01 -3.35
C PRO A 2 14.46 8.66 -2.72
N LEU A 3 15.03 8.38 -1.56
CA LEU A 3 14.69 7.24 -0.73
C LEU A 3 13.24 7.45 -0.22
N GLU A 4 12.32 6.52 -0.48
CA GLU A 4 11.03 6.53 0.19
C GLU A 4 11.25 6.13 1.66
N ILE A 5 10.87 7.01 2.58
CA ILE A 5 10.98 6.78 4.03
C ILE A 5 9.56 6.63 4.55
N GLU A 6 9.22 5.43 5.01
CA GLU A 6 7.88 5.12 5.52
C GLU A 6 7.97 4.42 6.88
N ARG A 7 6.90 4.55 7.67
CA ARG A 7 6.63 3.68 8.82
C ARG A 7 5.29 2.99 8.64
N LYS A 8 5.23 1.73 9.05
CA LYS A 8 4.07 0.86 8.92
C LYS A 8 3.66 0.30 10.27
N PHE A 9 2.36 0.30 10.56
CA PHE A 9 1.83 -0.11 11.85
C PHE A 9 0.63 -1.04 11.68
N LEU A 10 0.47 -1.98 12.61
CA LEU A 10 -0.83 -2.61 12.82
C LEU A 10 -1.79 -1.61 13.46
N VAL A 11 -3.09 -1.68 13.13
CA VAL A 11 -4.09 -0.82 13.77
C VAL A 11 -4.79 -1.60 14.89
N ARG A 12 -4.69 -1.10 16.14
CA ARG A 12 -5.29 -1.75 17.32
C ARG A 12 -6.79 -1.48 17.42
N LYS A 13 -7.20 -0.27 17.09
CA LYS A 13 -8.59 0.17 17.08
C LYS A 13 -8.78 1.11 15.89
N LEU A 14 -9.79 0.88 15.07
CA LEU A 14 -10.15 1.84 14.04
C LEU A 14 -10.65 3.14 14.69
N PRO A 15 -10.28 4.32 14.15
CA PRO A 15 -10.92 5.58 14.50
C PRO A 15 -12.44 5.49 14.25
N ASP A 16 -13.24 5.99 15.20
CA ASP A 16 -14.70 5.83 15.17
C ASP A 16 -15.36 6.57 13.98
N ASP A 17 -14.67 7.57 13.41
CA ASP A 17 -15.10 8.41 12.30
C ASP A 17 -14.36 8.12 10.98
N LEU A 18 -13.78 6.91 10.83
CA LEU A 18 -13.00 6.53 9.64
C LEU A 18 -13.71 6.85 8.31
N THR A 19 -15.03 6.64 8.25
CA THR A 19 -15.85 6.88 7.05
C THR A 19 -16.04 8.35 6.69
N SER A 20 -15.68 9.28 7.59
CA SER A 20 -15.73 10.72 7.33
C SER A 20 -14.52 11.22 6.54
N TYR A 21 -13.45 10.42 6.46
CA TYR A 21 -12.23 10.79 5.78
C TYR A 21 -12.23 10.39 4.30
N PRO A 22 -11.46 11.09 3.45
CA PRO A 22 -11.26 10.69 2.07
C PRO A 22 -10.76 9.25 2.00
N SER A 23 -11.48 8.43 1.24
CA SER A 23 -11.15 7.02 1.06
C SER A 23 -11.29 6.59 -0.39
N ALA A 24 -10.58 5.52 -0.74
CA ALA A 24 -10.69 4.90 -2.06
C ALA A 24 -10.59 3.39 -1.93
N GLU A 25 -11.45 2.69 -2.67
CA GLU A 25 -11.27 1.27 -2.92
C GLU A 25 -10.05 1.07 -3.83
N ILE A 26 -9.19 0.15 -3.41
CA ILE A 26 -7.99 -0.23 -4.13
C ILE A 26 -8.07 -1.71 -4.46
N SER A 27 -7.99 -2.01 -5.74
CA SER A 27 -7.77 -3.36 -6.25
C SER A 27 -6.40 -3.40 -6.90
N GLN A 28 -5.52 -4.27 -6.45
CA GLN A 28 -4.20 -4.45 -7.05
C GLN A 28 -3.89 -5.93 -7.24
N GLY A 29 -3.10 -6.23 -8.25
CA GLY A 29 -2.76 -7.60 -8.60
C GLY A 29 -1.42 -7.66 -9.31
N TYR A 30 -0.67 -8.74 -9.07
CA TYR A 30 0.66 -8.91 -9.62
C TYR A 30 0.63 -9.84 -10.83
N LEU A 31 1.06 -9.32 -11.98
CA LEU A 31 1.36 -10.13 -13.17
C LEU A 31 2.69 -10.85 -13.01
N VAL A 32 3.67 -10.15 -12.44
CA VAL A 32 5.01 -10.67 -12.12
C VAL A 32 5.36 -10.25 -10.71
N SER A 33 5.89 -11.18 -9.93
CA SER A 33 6.51 -10.90 -8.64
C SER A 33 7.54 -11.99 -8.38
N LEU A 34 8.81 -11.65 -8.54
CA LEU A 34 9.93 -12.57 -8.42
C LEU A 34 10.83 -12.17 -7.26
N ASP A 35 11.58 -13.14 -6.74
CA ASP A 35 12.49 -12.92 -5.60
C ASP A 35 13.73 -12.09 -5.96
N ASP A 36 14.02 -11.94 -7.25
CA ASP A 36 15.10 -11.10 -7.78
C ASP A 36 14.74 -9.59 -7.82
N GLY A 37 13.55 -9.23 -7.33
CA GLY A 37 13.06 -7.87 -7.24
C GLY A 37 12.33 -7.36 -8.49
N LEU A 38 12.10 -8.20 -9.51
CA LEU A 38 11.24 -7.84 -10.64
C LEU A 38 9.76 -7.97 -10.26
N GLN A 39 9.02 -6.87 -10.45
CA GLN A 39 7.61 -6.81 -10.15
C GLN A 39 6.83 -6.04 -11.22
N VAL A 40 5.71 -6.59 -11.66
CA VAL A 40 4.76 -5.91 -12.54
C VAL A 40 3.38 -6.00 -11.90
N ARG A 41 2.85 -4.84 -11.52
CA ARG A 41 1.61 -4.71 -10.76
C ARG A 41 0.57 -3.90 -11.53
N LEU A 42 -0.63 -4.44 -11.62
CA LEU A 42 -1.82 -3.67 -11.99
C LEU A 42 -2.44 -3.09 -10.72
N ARG A 43 -2.88 -1.84 -10.77
CA ARG A 43 -3.59 -1.19 -9.68
C ARG A 43 -4.75 -0.35 -10.20
N LYS A 44 -5.91 -0.50 -9.56
CA LYS A 44 -7.04 0.41 -9.63
C LYS A 44 -7.20 1.09 -8.28
N SER A 45 -7.31 2.41 -8.26
CA SER A 45 -7.55 3.22 -7.06
C SER A 45 -8.66 4.22 -7.36
N GLY A 46 -9.86 3.96 -6.85
CA GLY A 46 -11.06 4.66 -7.31
C GLY A 46 -11.23 4.52 -8.83
N ALA A 47 -11.19 5.64 -9.57
CA ALA A 47 -11.32 5.65 -11.02
C ALA A 47 -9.99 5.54 -11.80
N ARG A 48 -8.84 5.68 -11.12
CA ARG A 48 -7.52 5.63 -11.77
C ARG A 48 -7.04 4.19 -11.90
N HIS A 49 -6.45 3.86 -13.05
CA HIS A 49 -5.85 2.56 -13.32
C HIS A 49 -4.39 2.75 -13.73
N SER A 50 -3.50 1.89 -13.26
CA SER A 50 -2.09 1.93 -13.63
C SER A 50 -1.47 0.54 -13.70
N LEU A 51 -0.38 0.46 -14.48
CA LEU A 51 0.60 -0.61 -14.46
C LEU A 51 1.91 -0.04 -13.94
N THR A 52 2.44 -0.65 -12.88
CA THR A 52 3.75 -0.29 -12.33
C THR A 52 4.72 -1.43 -12.59
N TYR A 53 5.87 -1.10 -13.17
CA TYR A 53 7.05 -1.95 -13.21
C TYR A 53 8.03 -1.49 -12.14
N LYS A 54 8.52 -2.43 -11.32
CA LYS A 54 9.61 -2.19 -10.37
C LYS A 54 10.71 -3.22 -10.60
N ARG A 55 11.97 -2.81 -10.53
CA ARG A 55 13.13 -3.71 -10.55
C ARG A 55 14.24 -3.25 -9.60
N GLY A 56 14.74 -4.18 -8.81
CA GLY A 56 15.84 -3.97 -7.88
C GLY A 56 15.49 -4.41 -6.46
N LEU A 57 16.52 -4.49 -5.62
CA LEU A 57 16.40 -4.90 -4.23
C LEU A 57 16.85 -3.77 -3.30
N GLY A 58 16.35 -3.77 -2.06
CA GLY A 58 16.67 -2.74 -1.08
C GLY A 58 16.23 -1.34 -1.52
N ASN A 59 17.11 -0.36 -1.28
CA ASN A 59 16.82 1.08 -1.34
C ASN A 59 17.01 1.71 -2.73
N VAL A 60 17.51 0.96 -3.71
CA VAL A 60 17.72 1.43 -5.08
C VAL A 60 16.89 0.56 -6.01
N ARG A 61 15.77 1.11 -6.47
CA ARG A 61 14.84 0.44 -7.38
C ARG A 61 14.58 1.32 -8.58
N GLU A 62 14.57 0.72 -9.76
CA GLU A 62 13.93 1.32 -10.92
C GLU A 62 12.42 1.17 -10.77
N GLU A 63 11.69 2.27 -10.92
CA GLU A 63 10.23 2.26 -10.94
C GLU A 63 9.72 3.05 -12.14
N ARG A 64 8.75 2.46 -12.84
CA ARG A 64 8.03 3.08 -13.96
C ARG A 64 6.55 2.83 -13.77
N GLU A 65 5.76 3.89 -13.72
CA GLU A 65 4.30 3.81 -13.73
C GLU A 65 3.77 4.26 -15.09
N VAL A 66 2.82 3.50 -15.62
CA VAL A 66 2.07 3.82 -16.83
C VAL A 66 0.58 3.87 -16.46
N GLU A 67 -0.09 4.96 -16.81
CA GLU A 67 -1.53 5.06 -16.67
C GLU A 67 -2.24 4.19 -17.71
N LEU A 68 -3.29 3.51 -17.30
CA LEU A 68 -4.09 2.64 -18.15
C LEU A 68 -5.51 3.18 -18.28
N THR A 69 -6.16 2.90 -19.40
CA THR A 69 -7.61 3.01 -19.50
C THR A 69 -8.29 1.90 -18.69
N ALA A 70 -9.58 2.07 -18.38
CA ALA A 70 -10.37 1.06 -17.69
C ALA A 70 -10.45 -0.26 -18.50
N GLU A 71 -10.53 -0.16 -19.83
CA GLU A 71 -10.56 -1.31 -20.74
C GLU A 71 -9.23 -2.06 -20.75
N GLN A 72 -8.10 -1.34 -20.80
CA GLN A 72 -6.77 -1.94 -20.73
C GLN A 72 -6.56 -2.68 -19.40
N PHE A 73 -6.94 -2.06 -18.28
CA PHE A 73 -6.89 -2.71 -16.98
C PHE A 73 -7.76 -3.96 -16.93
N ALA A 74 -9.02 -3.87 -17.38
CA ALA A 74 -9.96 -4.99 -17.35
C ALA A 74 -9.49 -6.17 -18.22
N ALA A 75 -8.85 -5.90 -19.36
CA ALA A 75 -8.29 -6.93 -20.22
C ALA A 75 -7.11 -7.68 -19.57
N LEU A 76 -6.28 -7.00 -18.77
CA LEU A 76 -5.12 -7.59 -18.11
C LEU A 76 -5.44 -8.17 -16.73
N TRP A 77 -6.48 -7.69 -16.05
CA TRP A 77 -6.83 -8.08 -14.69
C TRP A 77 -6.99 -9.59 -14.46
N PRO A 78 -7.61 -10.39 -15.37
CA PRO A 78 -7.72 -11.83 -15.21
C PRO A 78 -6.37 -12.53 -14.95
N ALA A 79 -5.28 -12.05 -15.56
CA ALA A 79 -3.95 -12.64 -15.42
C ALA A 79 -3.31 -12.44 -14.03
N THR A 80 -3.96 -11.69 -13.13
CA THR A 80 -3.52 -11.51 -11.74
C THR A 80 -4.19 -12.47 -10.76
N GLU A 81 -5.03 -13.40 -11.24
CA GLU A 81 -5.74 -14.35 -10.37
C GLU A 81 -4.80 -15.11 -9.42
N GLY A 82 -5.25 -15.29 -8.17
CA GLY A 82 -4.43 -15.84 -7.09
C GLY A 82 -3.40 -14.86 -6.49
N LYS A 83 -3.11 -13.74 -7.18
CA LYS A 83 -2.10 -12.75 -6.78
C LYS A 83 -2.67 -11.35 -6.56
N ARG A 84 -3.83 -11.26 -5.91
CA ARG A 84 -4.62 -10.01 -5.74
C ARG A 84 -4.67 -9.55 -4.29
N LEU A 85 -4.73 -8.23 -4.13
CA LEU A 85 -5.08 -7.55 -2.89
C LEU A 85 -6.20 -6.55 -3.12
N LEU A 86 -7.18 -6.63 -2.24
CA LEU A 86 -8.34 -5.75 -2.19
C LEU A 86 -8.32 -5.05 -0.85
N LYS A 87 -8.46 -3.73 -0.84
CA LYS A 87 -8.49 -2.93 0.38
C LYS A 87 -9.23 -1.62 0.18
N THR A 88 -9.73 -1.04 1.26
CA THR A 88 -10.16 0.36 1.30
C THR A 88 -9.09 1.16 2.02
N ARG A 89 -8.53 2.17 1.35
CA ARG A 89 -7.54 3.09 1.93
C ARG A 89 -8.23 4.37 2.33
N SER A 90 -8.16 4.73 3.62
CA SER A 90 -8.64 6.00 4.17
C SER A 90 -7.46 6.88 4.54
N LYS A 91 -7.54 8.18 4.30
CA LYS A 91 -6.47 9.14 4.58
C LYS A 91 -6.84 10.04 5.75
N ILE A 92 -6.18 9.84 6.88
CA ILE A 92 -6.46 10.57 8.13
C ILE A 92 -5.35 11.59 8.39
N PRO A 93 -5.67 12.87 8.60
CA PRO A 93 -4.69 13.84 9.07
C PRO A 93 -4.32 13.59 10.54
N VAL A 94 -3.02 13.47 10.81
CA VAL A 94 -2.46 13.35 12.16
C VAL A 94 -1.31 14.35 12.26
N GLY A 95 -1.56 15.47 12.95
CA GLY A 95 -0.62 16.59 12.97
C GLY A 95 -0.45 17.19 11.57
N ASP A 96 0.80 17.25 11.10
CA ASP A 96 1.20 17.72 9.78
C ASP A 96 1.27 16.59 8.73
N ARG A 97 0.94 15.35 9.10
CA ARG A 97 1.07 14.16 8.25
C ARG A 97 -0.27 13.56 7.90
N ILE A 98 -0.27 12.78 6.82
CA ILE A 98 -1.38 11.91 6.45
C ILE A 98 -1.00 10.49 6.81
N VAL A 99 -1.85 9.84 7.60
CA VAL A 99 -1.79 8.41 7.86
C VAL A 99 -2.76 7.71 6.91
N GLU A 100 -2.24 6.78 6.12
CA GLU A 100 -3.03 5.97 5.20
C GLU A 100 -3.42 4.66 5.88
N ILE A 101 -4.70 4.52 6.26
CA ILE A 101 -5.23 3.30 6.86
C ILE A 101 -5.80 2.40 5.77
N ASP A 102 -5.25 1.21 5.66
CA ASP A 102 -5.72 0.14 4.80
C ASP A 102 -6.54 -0.88 5.59
N VAL A 103 -7.82 -1.00 5.24
CA VAL A 103 -8.66 -2.12 5.66
C VAL A 103 -8.69 -3.13 4.52
N TYR A 104 -8.09 -4.30 4.74
CA TYR A 104 -8.01 -5.35 3.72
C TYR A 104 -9.27 -6.21 3.69
N HIS A 105 -9.62 -6.66 2.49
CA HIS A 105 -10.85 -7.41 2.21
C HIS A 105 -10.55 -8.82 1.70
N GLY A 106 -11.55 -9.69 1.74
CA GLY A 106 -11.50 -11.02 1.12
C GLY A 106 -10.58 -11.97 1.89
N ARG A 107 -9.49 -12.47 1.27
CA ARG A 107 -8.58 -13.41 1.94
C ARG A 107 -7.85 -12.82 3.15
N HIS A 108 -7.82 -11.49 3.26
CA HIS A 108 -7.17 -10.75 4.35
C HIS A 108 -8.18 -9.95 5.18
N GLU A 109 -9.46 -10.34 5.14
CA GLU A 109 -10.50 -9.74 5.96
C GLU A 109 -10.06 -9.69 7.44
N GLY A 110 -10.21 -8.52 8.07
CA GLY A 110 -9.79 -8.28 9.45
C GLY A 110 -8.33 -7.80 9.62
N LEU A 111 -7.50 -7.84 8.57
CA LEU A 111 -6.21 -7.18 8.60
C LEU A 111 -6.37 -5.67 8.37
N VAL A 112 -5.84 -4.88 9.30
CA VAL A 112 -5.78 -3.42 9.18
C VAL A 112 -4.36 -2.94 9.44
N VAL A 113 -3.84 -2.17 8.49
CA VAL A 113 -2.48 -1.61 8.52
C VAL A 113 -2.57 -0.11 8.30
N ALA A 114 -1.66 0.64 8.91
CA ALA A 114 -1.47 2.06 8.65
C ALA A 114 -0.06 2.33 8.13
N GLU A 115 0.04 3.19 7.12
CA GLU A 115 1.32 3.65 6.55
C GLU A 115 1.43 5.17 6.71
N VAL A 116 2.63 5.66 6.99
CA VAL A 116 2.95 7.10 7.08
C VAL A 116 4.25 7.33 6.33
N GLU A 117 4.24 8.27 5.39
CA GLU A 117 5.41 8.67 4.61
C GLU A 117 6.10 9.89 5.21
N PHE A 118 7.43 9.93 5.09
CA PHE A 118 8.30 10.95 5.65
C PHE A 118 9.30 11.46 4.61
N ASP A 119 9.63 12.75 4.70
CA ASP A 119 10.62 13.36 3.82
C ASP A 119 12.06 13.07 4.28
N THR A 120 12.25 12.79 5.58
CA THR A 120 13.55 12.52 6.20
C THR A 120 13.47 11.42 7.26
N GLU A 121 14.61 10.80 7.56
CA GLU A 121 14.68 9.77 8.61
C GLU A 121 14.44 10.36 10.00
N GLU A 122 14.89 11.60 10.22
CA GLU A 122 14.69 12.32 11.47
C GLU A 122 13.19 12.52 11.72
N ALA A 123 12.43 12.96 10.71
CA ALA A 123 10.98 13.10 10.83
C ALA A 123 10.28 11.77 11.13
N ALA A 124 10.75 10.67 10.55
CA ALA A 124 10.22 9.33 10.84
C ALA A 124 10.49 8.89 12.28
N LYS A 125 11.70 9.17 12.80
CA LYS A 125 12.11 8.86 14.17
C LYS A 125 11.34 9.70 15.21
N ASP A 126 11.10 10.96 14.91
CA ASP A 126 10.39 11.90 15.79
C ASP A 126 8.86 11.73 15.74
N PHE A 127 8.34 10.95 14.79
CA PHE A 127 6.91 10.69 14.67
C PHE A 127 6.36 9.93 15.87
N MET A 128 5.43 10.58 16.58
CA MET A 128 4.70 10.04 17.71
C MET A 128 3.38 9.41 17.23
N PRO A 129 3.30 8.07 17.11
CA PRO A 129 2.09 7.42 16.62
C PRO A 129 0.92 7.62 17.60
N PRO A 130 -0.29 7.93 17.12
CA PRO A 130 -1.49 7.96 17.97
C PRO A 130 -1.76 6.62 18.66
N ALA A 131 -2.47 6.64 19.78
CA ALA A 131 -2.73 5.43 20.59
C ALA A 131 -3.49 4.30 19.86
N TRP A 132 -4.17 4.61 18.77
CA TRP A 132 -4.87 3.63 17.93
C TRP A 132 -3.95 2.90 16.95
N LEU A 133 -2.75 3.44 16.68
CA LEU A 133 -1.67 2.71 16.03
C LEU A 133 -1.03 1.76 17.04
N GLY A 134 -0.83 0.53 16.59
CA GLY A 134 -0.26 -0.56 17.36
C GLY A 134 1.20 -0.76 17.07
N ASP A 135 1.55 -2.02 16.86
CA ASP A 135 2.94 -2.43 16.72
C ASP A 135 3.50 -1.91 15.39
N ASP A 136 4.71 -1.36 15.46
CA ASP A 136 5.48 -0.94 14.30
C ASP A 136 6.01 -2.20 13.58
N VAL A 137 5.53 -2.41 12.37
CA VAL A 137 5.86 -3.54 11.49
C VAL A 137 6.64 -3.07 10.26
N THR A 138 7.30 -1.92 10.36
CA THR A 138 8.17 -1.39 9.30
C THR A 138 9.25 -2.42 8.95
N GLY A 139 9.38 -2.73 7.65
CA GLY A 139 10.35 -3.71 7.16
C GLY A 139 9.98 -5.18 7.37
N ASP A 140 8.87 -5.49 8.04
CA ASP A 140 8.41 -6.88 8.18
C ASP A 140 7.80 -7.37 6.85
N PRO A 141 8.42 -8.37 6.17
CA PRO A 141 7.95 -8.84 4.88
C PRO A 141 6.54 -9.41 4.91
N ARG A 142 6.06 -9.90 6.07
CA ARG A 142 4.70 -10.46 6.26
C ARG A 142 3.60 -9.45 5.94
N TYR A 143 3.88 -8.16 6.11
CA TYR A 143 2.96 -7.05 5.84
C TYR A 143 3.32 -6.28 4.56
N SER A 144 4.16 -6.86 3.70
CA SER A 144 4.41 -6.32 2.37
C SER A 144 3.23 -6.63 1.44
N ASN A 145 2.89 -5.69 0.55
CA ASN A 145 1.84 -5.92 -0.45
C ASN A 145 2.17 -7.12 -1.36
N GLN A 146 3.45 -7.38 -1.63
CA GLN A 146 3.87 -8.54 -2.42
C GLN A 146 3.50 -9.86 -1.74
N LEU A 147 3.90 -10.02 -0.47
CA LEU A 147 3.69 -11.28 0.24
C LEU A 147 2.22 -11.48 0.58
N LEU A 148 1.50 -10.41 0.95
CA LEU A 148 0.06 -10.48 1.16
C LEU A 148 -0.66 -10.90 -0.13
N ALA A 149 -0.24 -10.42 -1.31
CA ALA A 149 -0.90 -10.82 -2.54
C ALA A 149 -0.68 -12.30 -2.90
N SER A 150 0.42 -12.89 -2.46
CA SER A 150 0.91 -14.22 -2.88
C SER A 150 0.21 -15.39 -2.18
#